data_AF-A0A1B7NI90-F1
#
_entry.id   AF-A0A1B7NI90-F1
#
_cell.length_a   1.000
_cell.length_b   1.000
_cell.length_c   1.000
_cell.angle_alpha   90.00
_cell.angle_beta   90.00
_cell.angle_gamma   90.00
#
_symmetry.space_group_name_H-M   'P 1'
#
loop_
_entity.id
_entity.type
_entity.pdbx_description
1 polymer ?
#
loop_
_entity_poly.entity_id
_entity_poly.type
_entity_poly.pdbx_seq_one_letter_code
_entity_poly.pdbx_strand_id
1 'polypeptide(L)'
;MQSQWLFPISALQLTPSVLTSSYTVAKELYDRSRGVEFLFRLGSSLGLPTSATFTAATWFHRFFMRHSMQDYHRQDVAASCIFLATKTEECGRKLRDVARVCQAKITGKDVSLIHSESPEVNQLQNVILLTEEVLLEALCFDFVAPSPHAELIDLFDAYQEDSRVQDYAWSIAHDSYRTPLCVLFPPRIIASACYVLAQRAVDGPHSASLDARISASPPSASLPTPPSHKPASPDASRFAVEYYRFAEEDIAKVSDALSLLLEYYSVQDTQNAPHVLPLTMISPPTSSPRPKLYEPFSQVPQAPSQLASVPATGTSNRTPISSYGGSTPAKTPLHSAEQPEKAVREPTKKATSRLDLS
;
A
#
# COMPACT_ATOMS: atom_id res chain seq x y z
N MET A 1 -0.27 -16.51 11.88
CA MET A 1 -1.42 -15.75 11.35
C MET A 1 -1.11 -14.91 10.09
N GLN A 2 0.11 -14.90 9.52
CA GLN A 2 0.43 -14.11 8.30
C GLN A 2 -0.10 -14.69 6.97
N SER A 3 -0.69 -15.89 6.97
CA SER A 3 -0.94 -16.63 5.72
C SER A 3 -2.08 -16.10 4.85
N GLN A 4 -3.03 -15.31 5.38
CA GLN A 4 -4.22 -14.93 4.61
C GLN A 4 -3.97 -13.83 3.57
N TRP A 5 -2.88 -13.09 3.70
CA TRP A 5 -2.57 -11.92 2.86
C TRP A 5 -1.45 -12.16 1.86
N LEU A 6 -0.87 -13.36 1.87
CA LEU A 6 0.19 -13.76 0.96
C LEU A 6 -0.40 -14.66 -0.11
N PHE A 7 -0.28 -14.23 -1.36
CA PHE A 7 -0.82 -14.91 -2.53
C PHE A 7 0.33 -15.39 -3.41
N PRO A 8 0.20 -16.55 -4.09
CA PRO A 8 1.16 -16.93 -5.11
C PRO A 8 1.14 -15.91 -6.25
N ILE A 9 2.25 -15.73 -6.96
CA ILE A 9 2.36 -14.77 -8.08
C ILE A 9 1.28 -15.03 -9.14
N SER A 10 0.92 -16.30 -9.36
CA SER A 10 -0.15 -16.70 -10.29
C SER A 10 -1.53 -16.15 -9.91
N ALA A 11 -1.78 -15.80 -8.64
CA ALA A 11 -3.03 -15.17 -8.21
C ALA A 11 -3.25 -13.79 -8.85
N LEU A 12 -2.19 -13.13 -9.32
CA LEU A 12 -2.32 -11.87 -10.07
C LEU A 12 -3.05 -12.04 -11.41
N GLN A 13 -3.10 -13.26 -11.96
CA GLN A 13 -3.88 -13.58 -13.16
C GLN A 13 -5.38 -13.80 -12.85
N LEU A 14 -5.72 -13.87 -11.56
CA LEU A 14 -7.04 -14.23 -11.06
C LEU A 14 -7.61 -13.16 -10.12
N THR A 15 -7.08 -11.94 -10.17
CA THR A 15 -7.65 -10.82 -9.41
C THR A 15 -9.05 -10.49 -9.93
N PRO A 16 -9.92 -9.91 -9.09
CA PRO A 16 -11.25 -9.49 -9.53
C PRO A 16 -11.23 -8.60 -10.76
N SER A 17 -10.29 -7.64 -10.87
CA SER A 17 -10.21 -6.80 -12.07
C SER A 17 -9.95 -7.63 -13.33
N VAL A 18 -9.02 -8.59 -13.29
CA VAL A 18 -8.70 -9.42 -14.45
C VAL A 18 -9.86 -10.38 -14.80
N LEU A 19 -10.58 -10.89 -13.81
CA LEU A 19 -11.66 -11.87 -14.02
C LEU A 19 -12.98 -11.24 -14.44
N THR A 20 -13.33 -10.06 -13.93
CA THR A 20 -14.67 -9.47 -14.12
C THR A 20 -14.71 -8.32 -15.12
N SER A 21 -13.55 -7.89 -15.63
CA SER A 21 -13.44 -6.72 -16.51
C SER A 21 -12.43 -6.93 -17.64
N SER A 22 -12.25 -5.90 -18.47
CA SER A 22 -11.25 -5.88 -19.55
C SER A 22 -9.82 -5.54 -19.09
N TYR A 23 -9.55 -5.52 -17.78
CA TYR A 23 -8.21 -5.24 -17.26
C TYR A 23 -7.24 -6.37 -17.61
N THR A 24 -6.14 -6.03 -18.27
CA THR A 24 -4.97 -6.91 -18.34
C THR A 24 -4.18 -6.82 -17.03
N VAL A 25 -3.37 -7.84 -16.73
CA VAL A 25 -2.48 -7.81 -15.56
C VAL A 25 -1.55 -6.61 -15.60
N ALA A 26 -0.96 -6.30 -16.75
CA ALA A 26 -0.08 -5.14 -16.92
C ALA A 26 -0.82 -3.83 -16.63
N LYS A 27 -2.07 -3.68 -17.08
CA LYS A 27 -2.90 -2.50 -16.81
C LYS A 27 -3.24 -2.38 -15.32
N GLU A 28 -3.58 -3.49 -14.65
CA GLU A 28 -3.85 -3.48 -13.22
C GLU A 28 -2.59 -3.09 -12.42
N LEU A 29 -1.44 -3.68 -12.73
CA LEU A 29 -0.18 -3.37 -12.05
C LEU A 29 0.27 -1.91 -12.27
N TYR A 30 0.08 -1.37 -13.48
CA TYR A 30 0.28 0.05 -13.76
C TYR A 30 -0.62 0.92 -12.86
N ASP A 31 -1.91 0.62 -12.79
CA ASP A 31 -2.85 1.38 -11.98
C ASP A 31 -2.57 1.25 -10.48
N ARG A 32 -2.10 0.09 -10.02
CA ARG A 32 -1.63 -0.08 -8.64
C ARG A 32 -0.46 0.84 -8.34
N SER A 33 0.56 0.85 -9.21
CA SER A 33 1.72 1.73 -9.09
C SER A 33 1.31 3.21 -9.05
N ARG A 34 0.43 3.65 -9.97
CA ARG A 34 -0.10 5.03 -9.99
C ARG A 34 -0.96 5.36 -8.77
N GLY A 35 -1.72 4.40 -8.26
CA GLY A 35 -2.53 4.53 -7.05
C GLY A 35 -1.67 4.77 -5.82
N VAL A 36 -0.61 3.97 -5.66
CA VAL A 36 0.35 4.12 -4.57
C VAL A 36 1.18 5.40 -4.69
N GLU A 37 1.57 5.80 -5.90
CA GLU A 37 2.22 7.10 -6.11
C GLU A 37 1.32 8.26 -5.66
N PHE A 38 0.04 8.23 -6.03
CA PHE A 38 -0.94 9.21 -5.57
C PHE A 38 -1.10 9.18 -4.04
N LEU A 39 -1.18 7.99 -3.45
CA LEU A 39 -1.25 7.75 -2.01
C LEU A 39 -0.08 8.40 -1.27
N PHE A 40 1.16 8.20 -1.73
CA PHE A 40 2.34 8.81 -1.11
C PHE A 40 2.33 10.33 -1.23
N ARG A 41 1.88 10.89 -2.36
CA ARG A 41 1.72 12.34 -2.52
C ARG A 41 0.68 12.92 -1.56
N LEU A 42 -0.40 12.19 -1.28
CA LEU A 42 -1.38 12.57 -0.26
C LEU A 42 -0.75 12.56 1.13
N GLY A 43 -0.15 11.44 1.52
CA GLY A 43 0.48 11.27 2.84
C GLY A 43 1.53 12.34 3.13
N SER A 44 2.41 12.62 2.17
CA SER A 44 3.40 13.70 2.26
C SER A 44 2.76 15.08 2.43
N SER A 45 1.72 15.39 1.66
CA SER A 45 1.03 16.70 1.73
C SER A 45 0.23 16.88 3.02
N LEU A 46 -0.18 15.77 3.65
CA LEU A 46 -0.83 15.74 4.95
C LEU A 46 0.18 15.69 6.11
N GLY A 47 1.48 15.59 5.83
CA GLY A 47 2.53 15.46 6.84
C GLY A 47 2.38 14.18 7.67
N LEU A 48 2.01 13.07 7.04
CA LEU A 48 1.95 11.77 7.71
C LEU A 48 3.36 11.15 7.81
N PRO A 49 3.66 10.40 8.88
CA PRO A 49 4.85 9.56 8.94
C PRO A 49 4.89 8.57 7.78
N THR A 50 6.09 8.30 7.26
CA THR A 50 6.25 7.38 6.13
C THR A 50 5.76 5.97 6.46
N SER A 51 5.94 5.51 7.71
CA SER A 51 5.40 4.21 8.19
C SER A 51 3.89 4.11 7.97
N ALA A 52 3.13 5.15 8.33
CA ALA A 52 1.69 5.17 8.12
C ALA A 52 1.30 5.09 6.64
N THR A 53 2.10 5.73 5.75
CA THR A 53 1.85 5.65 4.31
C THR A 53 2.20 4.28 3.71
N PHE A 54 3.21 3.60 4.25
CA PHE A 54 3.56 2.23 3.89
C PHE A 54 2.49 1.22 4.32
N THR A 55 1.95 1.40 5.54
CA THR A 55 0.78 0.66 6.01
C THR A 55 -0.41 0.84 5.05
N ALA A 56 -0.73 2.10 4.70
CA ALA A 56 -1.81 2.42 3.77
C ALA A 56 -1.60 1.81 2.36
N ALA A 57 -0.38 1.82 1.84
CA ALA A 57 -0.04 1.16 0.57
C ALA A 57 -0.25 -0.36 0.63
N THR A 58 0.07 -1.00 1.75
CA THR A 58 -0.20 -2.43 1.95
C THR A 58 -1.70 -2.73 1.89
N TRP A 59 -2.53 -1.93 2.57
CA TRP A 59 -3.99 -2.09 2.53
C TRP A 59 -4.55 -1.87 1.13
N PHE A 60 -4.04 -0.88 0.40
CA PHE A 60 -4.40 -0.65 -0.99
C PHE A 60 -4.16 -1.90 -1.85
N HIS A 61 -3.02 -2.57 -1.68
CA HIS A 61 -2.75 -3.80 -2.41
C HIS A 61 -3.68 -4.95 -2.00
N ARG A 62 -3.93 -5.12 -0.69
CA ARG A 62 -4.87 -6.13 -0.15
C ARG A 62 -6.28 -5.92 -0.68
N PHE A 63 -6.76 -4.67 -0.72
CA PHE A 63 -8.09 -4.30 -1.23
C PHE A 63 -8.30 -4.81 -2.65
N PHE A 64 -7.36 -4.51 -3.56
CA PHE A 64 -7.48 -4.92 -4.97
C PHE A 64 -7.19 -6.41 -5.22
N MET A 65 -6.80 -7.18 -4.20
CA MET A 65 -6.88 -8.66 -4.29
C MET A 65 -8.31 -9.18 -4.14
N ARG A 66 -9.26 -8.35 -3.68
CA ARG A 66 -10.65 -8.73 -3.38
C ARG A 66 -11.71 -7.89 -4.10
N HIS A 67 -11.34 -6.71 -4.60
CA HIS A 67 -12.21 -5.84 -5.38
C HIS A 67 -11.60 -5.46 -6.74
N SER A 68 -12.46 -5.16 -7.71
CA SER A 68 -12.06 -4.80 -9.07
C SER A 68 -11.73 -3.31 -9.19
N MET A 69 -10.68 -2.99 -9.95
CA MET A 69 -10.35 -1.61 -10.35
C MET A 69 -11.36 -0.99 -11.32
N GLN A 70 -12.27 -1.78 -11.88
CA GLN A 70 -13.40 -1.26 -12.64
C GLN A 70 -14.46 -0.63 -11.71
N ASP A 71 -14.67 -1.23 -10.54
CA ASP A 71 -15.72 -0.82 -9.61
C ASP A 71 -15.23 0.26 -8.64
N TYR A 72 -13.93 0.21 -8.29
CA TYR A 72 -13.31 1.14 -7.35
C TYR A 72 -12.12 1.84 -8.00
N HIS A 73 -12.24 3.16 -8.17
CA HIS A 73 -11.15 3.94 -8.73
C HIS A 73 -9.97 4.04 -7.76
N ARG A 74 -8.75 3.85 -8.28
CA ARG A 74 -7.51 3.82 -7.47
C ARG A 74 -7.31 5.06 -6.58
N GLN A 75 -7.74 6.24 -7.01
CA GLN A 75 -7.57 7.47 -6.22
C GLN A 75 -8.48 7.51 -4.99
N ASP A 76 -9.70 6.97 -5.12
CA ASP A 76 -10.69 6.94 -4.04
C ASP A 76 -10.28 5.93 -2.97
N VAL A 77 -9.81 4.74 -3.41
CA VAL A 77 -9.25 3.72 -2.51
C VAL A 77 -7.98 4.23 -1.83
N ALA A 78 -7.09 4.91 -2.56
CA ALA A 78 -5.88 5.50 -1.99
C ALA A 78 -6.20 6.56 -0.92
N ALA A 79 -7.15 7.46 -1.18
CA ALA A 79 -7.58 8.47 -0.20
C ALA A 79 -8.21 7.83 1.04
N SER A 80 -8.97 6.74 0.86
CA SER A 80 -9.60 5.99 1.96
C SER A 80 -8.58 5.22 2.79
N CYS A 81 -7.56 4.62 2.17
CA CYS A 81 -6.44 4.01 2.89
C CYS A 81 -5.66 5.04 3.71
N ILE A 82 -5.44 6.25 3.17
CA ILE A 82 -4.82 7.36 3.90
C ILE A 82 -5.67 7.80 5.08
N PHE A 83 -6.98 7.97 4.87
CA PHE A 83 -7.88 8.37 5.94
C PHE A 83 -7.92 7.32 7.06
N LEU A 84 -8.02 6.04 6.72
CA LEU A 84 -7.94 4.95 7.67
C LEU A 84 -6.62 4.97 8.46
N ALA A 85 -5.49 5.17 7.76
CA ALA A 85 -4.16 5.22 8.39
C ALA A 85 -4.05 6.38 9.39
N THR A 86 -4.69 7.51 9.11
CA THR A 86 -4.68 8.65 10.05
C THR A 86 -5.36 8.35 11.38
N LYS A 87 -6.25 7.34 11.41
CA LYS A 87 -6.96 6.90 12.62
C LYS A 87 -6.21 5.79 13.35
N THR A 88 -5.67 4.82 12.62
CA THR A 88 -5.00 3.64 13.19
C THR A 88 -3.56 3.90 13.62
N GLU A 89 -2.85 4.81 12.95
CA GLU A 89 -1.46 5.21 13.27
C GLU A 89 -1.42 6.49 14.12
N GLU A 90 -2.55 6.87 14.74
CA GLU A 90 -2.71 8.03 15.64
C GLU A 90 -2.21 9.38 15.09
N CYS A 91 -2.18 9.54 13.76
CA CYS A 91 -1.69 10.76 13.13
C CYS A 91 -2.69 11.93 13.19
N GLY A 92 -4.00 11.63 13.33
CA GLY A 92 -5.06 12.61 13.57
C GLY A 92 -5.24 13.65 12.45
N ARG A 93 -5.94 13.29 11.37
CA ARG A 93 -6.35 14.24 10.32
C ARG A 93 -7.87 14.26 10.16
N LYS A 94 -8.43 15.46 9.98
CA LYS A 94 -9.88 15.60 9.72
C LYS A 94 -10.16 15.11 8.31
N LEU A 95 -11.29 14.41 8.13
CA LEU A 95 -11.77 13.94 6.84
C LEU A 95 -11.78 15.06 5.78
N ARG A 96 -12.27 16.25 6.14
CA ARG A 96 -12.30 17.42 5.26
C ARG A 96 -10.91 17.83 4.76
N ASP A 97 -9.88 17.74 5.59
CA ASP A 97 -8.53 18.12 5.19
C ASP A 97 -7.94 17.09 4.22
N VAL A 98 -8.20 15.79 4.45
CA VAL A 98 -7.84 14.72 3.51
C VAL A 98 -8.55 14.92 2.17
N ALA A 99 -9.85 15.20 2.17
CA ALA A 99 -10.62 15.47 0.96
C ALA A 99 -10.11 16.71 0.21
N ARG A 100 -9.82 17.83 0.90
CA ARG A 100 -9.25 19.03 0.25
C ARG A 100 -7.91 18.74 -0.42
N VAL A 101 -6.99 18.04 0.26
CA VAL A 101 -5.70 17.68 -0.31
C VAL A 101 -5.88 16.74 -1.50
N CYS A 102 -6.78 15.76 -1.39
CA CYS A 102 -7.11 14.85 -2.48
C CYS A 102 -7.63 15.59 -3.72
N GLN A 103 -8.58 16.51 -3.54
CA GLN A 103 -9.10 17.36 -4.63
C GLN A 103 -8.00 18.22 -5.27
N ALA A 104 -7.10 18.80 -4.47
CA ALA A 104 -5.95 19.54 -4.99
C ALA A 104 -5.04 18.66 -5.85
N LYS A 105 -4.74 17.42 -5.42
CA LYS A 105 -3.91 16.50 -6.19
C LYS A 105 -4.58 15.99 -7.46
N ILE A 106 -5.89 15.72 -7.43
CA ILE A 106 -6.67 15.32 -8.61
C ILE A 106 -6.69 16.44 -9.65
N THR A 107 -6.89 17.68 -9.22
CA THR A 107 -7.00 18.84 -10.12
C THR A 107 -5.66 19.49 -10.50
N GLY A 108 -4.55 19.06 -9.87
CA GLY A 108 -3.24 19.67 -10.07
C GLY A 108 -3.14 21.11 -9.53
N LYS A 109 -4.04 21.51 -8.63
CA LYS A 109 -4.09 22.87 -8.06
C LYS A 109 -3.41 22.90 -6.70
N ASP A 110 -2.98 24.10 -6.31
CA ASP A 110 -2.53 24.35 -4.94
C ASP A 110 -3.70 24.18 -3.95
N VAL A 111 -3.44 23.57 -2.78
CA VAL A 111 -4.46 23.30 -1.76
C VAL A 111 -5.10 24.58 -1.19
N SER A 112 -4.36 25.69 -1.19
CA SER A 112 -4.88 27.00 -0.78
C SER A 112 -6.04 27.48 -1.67
N LEU A 113 -6.10 27.03 -2.92
CA LEU A 113 -7.14 27.37 -3.89
C LEU A 113 -8.38 26.46 -3.78
N ILE A 114 -8.32 25.41 -2.98
CA ILE A 114 -9.44 24.48 -2.79
C ILE A 114 -10.28 24.93 -1.59
N HIS A 115 -11.48 25.45 -1.84
CA HIS A 115 -12.40 25.84 -0.77
C HIS A 115 -12.89 24.63 0.02
N SER A 116 -12.83 24.71 1.36
CA SER A 116 -13.19 23.61 2.25
C SER A 116 -14.64 23.14 2.17
N GLU A 117 -15.54 24.02 1.72
CA GLU A 117 -16.98 23.78 1.64
C GLU A 117 -17.46 23.63 0.19
N SER A 118 -16.52 23.46 -0.76
CA SER A 118 -16.88 23.25 -2.16
C SER A 118 -17.68 21.94 -2.33
N PRO A 119 -18.60 21.87 -3.30
CA PRO A 119 -19.38 20.66 -3.54
C PRO A 119 -18.49 19.46 -3.86
N GLU A 120 -17.36 19.67 -4.55
CA GLU A 120 -16.39 18.61 -4.88
C GLU A 120 -15.72 18.05 -3.62
N VAL A 121 -15.33 18.91 -2.67
CA VAL A 121 -14.75 18.46 -1.39
C VAL A 121 -15.79 17.70 -0.58
N ASN A 122 -17.04 18.17 -0.54
CA ASN A 122 -18.13 17.46 0.16
C ASN A 122 -18.42 16.09 -0.46
N GLN A 123 -18.45 16.01 -1.80
CA GLN A 123 -18.60 14.75 -2.51
C GLN A 123 -17.46 13.79 -2.20
N LEU A 124 -16.22 14.28 -2.19
CA LEU A 124 -15.05 13.47 -1.92
C LEU A 124 -15.00 12.97 -0.47
N GLN A 125 -15.49 13.76 0.50
CA GLN A 125 -15.68 13.29 1.87
C GLN A 125 -16.64 12.09 1.93
N ASN A 126 -17.77 12.15 1.19
CA ASN A 126 -18.72 11.04 1.13
C ASN A 126 -18.11 9.80 0.45
N VAL A 127 -17.37 9.99 -0.65
CA VAL A 127 -16.68 8.89 -1.36
C VAL A 127 -15.67 8.21 -0.45
N ILE A 128 -14.87 8.99 0.30
CA ILE A 128 -13.89 8.45 1.26
C ILE A 128 -14.58 7.63 2.34
N LEU A 129 -15.70 8.09 2.91
CA LEU A 129 -16.43 7.35 3.95
C LEU A 129 -17.04 6.04 3.44
N LEU A 130 -17.70 6.08 2.29
CA LEU A 130 -18.31 4.90 1.68
C LEU A 130 -17.25 3.87 1.25
N THR A 131 -16.14 4.33 0.69
CA THR A 131 -15.04 3.45 0.28
C THR A 131 -14.30 2.90 1.50
N GLU A 132 -14.19 3.67 2.58
CA GLU A 132 -13.62 3.19 3.85
C GLU A 132 -14.44 2.05 4.45
N GLU A 133 -15.78 2.12 4.42
CA GLU A 133 -16.63 1.03 4.90
C GLU A 133 -16.30 -0.30 4.19
N VAL A 134 -16.23 -0.27 2.86
CA VAL A 134 -15.85 -1.44 2.05
C VAL A 134 -14.40 -1.86 2.32
N LEU A 135 -13.49 -0.89 2.49
CA LEU A 135 -12.09 -1.17 2.81
C LEU A 135 -11.93 -1.94 4.12
N LEU A 136 -12.67 -1.56 5.17
CA LEU A 136 -12.62 -2.23 6.47
C LEU A 136 -13.03 -3.72 6.34
N GLU A 137 -14.09 -3.99 5.60
CA GLU A 137 -14.55 -5.35 5.30
C GLU A 137 -13.54 -6.11 4.44
N ALA A 138 -13.01 -5.48 3.39
CA ALA A 138 -12.01 -6.05 2.50
C ALA A 138 -10.72 -6.41 3.25
N LEU A 139 -10.38 -5.67 4.31
CA LEU A 139 -9.24 -5.96 5.19
C LEU A 139 -9.56 -6.96 6.30
N CYS A 140 -10.80 -7.44 6.41
CA CYS A 140 -11.25 -8.25 7.54
C CYS A 140 -10.91 -7.62 8.91
N PHE A 141 -10.88 -6.28 8.98
CA PHE A 141 -10.42 -5.53 10.15
C PHE A 141 -8.99 -5.89 10.63
N ASP A 142 -8.17 -6.51 9.77
CA ASP A 142 -6.76 -6.81 10.02
C ASP A 142 -5.88 -5.68 9.50
N PHE A 143 -5.63 -4.71 10.39
CA PHE A 143 -4.84 -3.51 10.08
C PHE A 143 -3.33 -3.72 10.23
N VAL A 144 -2.87 -4.90 10.65
CA VAL A 144 -1.44 -5.15 10.86
C VAL A 144 -0.74 -5.28 9.51
N ALA A 145 0.19 -4.36 9.25
CA ALA A 145 0.99 -4.31 8.02
C ALA A 145 2.50 -4.29 8.38
N PRO A 146 3.12 -5.46 8.53
CA PRO A 146 4.56 -5.55 8.75
C PRO A 146 5.34 -4.94 7.57
N SER A 147 6.41 -4.19 7.85
CA SER A 147 7.15 -3.42 6.84
C SER A 147 8.53 -4.04 6.57
N PRO A 148 8.97 -4.17 5.29
CA PRO A 148 10.35 -4.54 4.96
C PRO A 148 11.39 -3.55 5.48
N HIS A 149 11.00 -2.31 5.80
CA HIS A 149 11.93 -1.33 6.37
C HIS A 149 12.35 -1.69 7.80
N ALA A 150 11.46 -2.33 8.57
CA ALA A 150 11.81 -2.81 9.91
C ALA A 150 12.88 -3.92 9.82
N GLU A 151 12.67 -4.86 8.91
CA GLU A 151 13.62 -5.95 8.61
C GLU A 151 14.96 -5.42 8.08
N LEU A 152 14.96 -4.35 7.28
CA LEU A 152 16.19 -3.70 6.84
C LEU A 152 16.98 -3.09 8.00
N ILE A 153 16.31 -2.48 8.98
CA ILE A 153 16.98 -1.95 10.17
C ILE A 153 17.69 -3.08 10.92
N ASP A 154 17.01 -4.22 11.11
CA ASP A 154 17.60 -5.40 11.76
C ASP A 154 18.84 -5.91 11.02
N LEU A 155 18.82 -5.92 9.67
CA LEU A 155 19.97 -6.27 8.85
C LEU A 155 21.13 -5.26 8.99
N PHE A 156 20.84 -3.96 8.95
CA PHE A 156 21.85 -2.90 9.05
C PHE A 156 22.52 -2.86 10.43
N ASP A 157 21.77 -3.14 11.48
CA ASP A 157 22.30 -3.20 12.85
C ASP A 157 23.16 -4.46 13.05
N ALA A 158 22.80 -5.57 12.39
CA ALA A 158 23.52 -6.83 12.49
C ALA A 158 24.81 -6.90 11.65
N TYR A 159 24.86 -6.16 10.54
CA TYR A 159 26.07 -6.04 9.72
C TYR A 159 26.27 -4.61 9.24
N GLN A 160 27.38 -4.02 9.66
CA GLN A 160 27.70 -2.62 9.40
C GLN A 160 28.12 -2.42 7.93
N GLU A 161 27.12 -2.23 7.07
CA GLU A 161 27.29 -1.97 5.64
C GLU A 161 27.77 -0.55 5.33
N ASP A 162 28.23 -0.37 4.08
CA ASP A 162 28.40 0.95 3.49
C ASP A 162 27.06 1.73 3.52
N SER A 163 27.10 2.99 3.95
CA SER A 163 25.91 3.86 4.01
C SER A 163 25.19 3.94 2.66
N ARG A 164 25.92 3.83 1.55
CA ARG A 164 25.32 3.78 0.20
C ARG A 164 24.45 2.55 -0.02
N VAL A 165 24.84 1.39 0.52
CA VAL A 165 24.02 0.17 0.43
C VAL A 165 22.75 0.36 1.23
N GLN A 166 22.84 0.96 2.42
CA GLN A 166 21.68 1.26 3.25
C GLN A 166 20.70 2.21 2.54
N ASP A 167 21.20 3.30 1.95
CA ASP A 167 20.39 4.28 1.21
C ASP A 167 19.70 3.66 -0.01
N TYR A 168 20.43 2.82 -0.78
CA TYR A 168 19.85 2.10 -1.91
C TYR A 168 18.79 1.10 -1.46
N ALA A 169 19.08 0.28 -0.44
CA ALA A 169 18.16 -0.74 0.05
C ALA A 169 16.87 -0.10 0.61
N TRP A 170 17.00 1.01 1.35
CA TRP A 170 15.88 1.79 1.85
C TRP A 170 15.02 2.36 0.71
N SER A 171 15.66 2.92 -0.32
CA SER A 171 14.96 3.47 -1.49
C SER A 171 14.23 2.38 -2.29
N ILE A 172 14.88 1.23 -2.51
CA ILE A 172 14.28 0.08 -3.19
C ILE A 172 13.10 -0.48 -2.38
N ALA A 173 13.21 -0.54 -1.04
CA ALA A 173 12.12 -0.97 -0.17
C ALA A 173 10.93 -0.01 -0.23
N HIS A 174 11.16 1.30 -0.33
CA HIS A 174 10.10 2.27 -0.58
C HIS A 174 9.43 1.99 -1.94
N ASP A 175 10.20 1.81 -3.00
CA ASP A 175 9.68 1.52 -4.34
C ASP A 175 8.92 0.18 -4.41
N SER A 176 9.28 -0.80 -3.59
CA SER A 176 8.60 -2.08 -3.53
C SER A 176 7.09 -1.94 -3.25
N TYR A 177 6.66 -0.89 -2.56
CA TYR A 177 5.24 -0.61 -2.33
C TYR A 177 4.48 -0.15 -3.57
N ARG A 178 5.17 0.28 -4.64
CA ARG A 178 4.53 0.57 -5.94
C ARG A 178 4.26 -0.71 -6.74
N THR A 179 4.64 -1.85 -6.19
CA THR A 179 4.45 -3.20 -6.73
C THR A 179 3.64 -4.04 -5.73
N PRO A 180 3.01 -5.15 -6.14
CA PRO A 180 2.24 -5.98 -5.22
C PRO A 180 3.10 -6.84 -4.28
N LEU A 181 4.41 -6.62 -4.16
CA LEU A 181 5.30 -7.47 -3.36
C LEU A 181 4.81 -7.69 -1.93
N CYS A 182 4.23 -6.67 -1.29
CA CYS A 182 3.67 -6.73 0.07
C CYS A 182 2.51 -7.73 0.25
N VAL A 183 1.87 -8.18 -0.84
CA VAL A 183 0.84 -9.24 -0.83
C VAL A 183 1.33 -10.55 -1.48
N LEU A 184 2.57 -10.59 -1.94
CA LEU A 184 3.18 -11.79 -2.54
C LEU A 184 4.21 -12.45 -1.61
N PHE A 185 4.93 -11.65 -0.84
CA PHE A 185 6.05 -12.12 -0.03
C PHE A 185 6.04 -11.56 1.39
N PRO A 186 6.55 -12.32 2.37
CA PRO A 186 6.81 -11.79 3.71
C PRO A 186 7.81 -10.62 3.70
N PRO A 187 7.75 -9.69 4.68
CA PRO A 187 8.66 -8.56 4.78
C PRO A 187 10.14 -8.92 4.72
N ARG A 188 10.58 -9.97 5.44
CA ARG A 188 11.97 -10.44 5.44
C ARG A 188 12.49 -10.83 4.04
N ILE A 189 11.62 -11.37 3.19
CA ILE A 189 11.96 -11.73 1.80
C ILE A 189 12.13 -10.47 0.97
N ILE A 190 11.20 -9.53 1.08
CA ILE A 190 11.25 -8.24 0.37
C ILE A 190 12.50 -7.44 0.80
N ALA A 191 12.75 -7.35 2.11
CA ALA A 191 13.91 -6.67 2.67
C ALA A 191 15.22 -7.27 2.17
N SER A 192 15.33 -8.61 2.18
CA SER A 192 16.50 -9.32 1.66
C SER A 192 16.71 -9.09 0.16
N ALA A 193 15.63 -9.08 -0.64
CA ALA A 193 15.72 -8.74 -2.06
C ALA A 193 16.21 -7.29 -2.27
N CYS A 194 15.68 -6.32 -1.50
CA CYS A 194 16.10 -4.92 -1.56
C CYS A 194 17.58 -4.77 -1.18
N TYR A 195 18.01 -5.45 -0.11
CA TYR A 195 19.37 -5.45 0.39
C TYR A 195 20.36 -6.03 -0.62
N VAL A 196 20.09 -7.23 -1.13
CA VAL A 196 20.96 -7.90 -2.12
C VAL A 196 21.05 -7.12 -3.42
N LEU A 197 19.92 -6.54 -3.88
CA LEU A 197 19.90 -5.68 -5.05
C LEU A 197 20.73 -4.41 -4.85
N ALA A 198 20.62 -3.78 -3.67
CA ALA A 198 21.40 -2.60 -3.30
C ALA A 198 22.91 -2.90 -3.27
N GLN A 199 23.33 -3.99 -2.63
CA GLN A 199 24.72 -4.42 -2.66
C GLN A 199 25.21 -4.61 -4.10
N ARG A 200 24.42 -5.29 -4.95
CA ARG A 200 24.80 -5.50 -6.35
C ARG A 200 24.91 -4.20 -7.17
N ALA A 201 24.08 -3.22 -6.86
CA ALA A 201 24.10 -1.90 -7.50
C ALA A 201 25.33 -1.09 -7.07
N VAL A 202 25.67 -1.12 -5.77
CA VAL A 202 26.82 -0.38 -5.22
C VAL A 202 28.15 -1.02 -5.63
N ASP A 203 28.26 -2.34 -5.58
CA ASP A 203 29.49 -3.08 -5.92
C ASP A 203 29.79 -3.09 -7.43
N GLY A 204 28.79 -2.82 -8.26
CA GLY A 204 28.95 -2.67 -9.70
C GLY A 204 29.05 -3.98 -10.49
N PRO A 205 29.19 -3.91 -11.84
CA PRO A 205 28.96 -5.01 -12.77
C PRO A 205 29.92 -6.20 -12.65
N HIS A 206 31.12 -5.99 -12.08
CA HIS A 206 32.15 -7.01 -11.93
C HIS A 206 32.03 -7.81 -10.61
N SER A 207 31.09 -7.44 -9.74
CA SER A 207 30.82 -8.14 -8.49
C SER A 207 29.99 -9.41 -8.70
N ALA A 208 29.88 -10.23 -7.66
CA ALA A 208 29.08 -11.46 -7.66
C ALA A 208 27.65 -11.21 -8.19
N SER A 209 27.15 -12.12 -9.04
CA SER A 209 25.78 -12.05 -9.58
C SER A 209 24.73 -12.15 -8.48
N LEU A 210 23.48 -11.81 -8.78
CA LEU A 210 22.38 -12.00 -7.83
C LEU A 210 22.23 -13.47 -7.42
N ASP A 211 22.36 -14.42 -8.36
CA ASP A 211 22.35 -15.86 -8.07
C ASP A 211 23.41 -16.28 -7.05
N ALA A 212 24.63 -15.73 -7.17
CA ALA A 212 25.71 -16.03 -6.24
C ALA A 212 25.48 -15.41 -4.85
N ARG A 213 24.81 -14.25 -4.78
CA ARG A 213 24.48 -13.57 -3.51
C ARG A 213 23.36 -14.27 -2.74
N ILE A 214 22.44 -14.93 -3.44
CA ILE A 214 21.32 -15.64 -2.82
C ILE A 214 21.56 -17.15 -2.69
N SER A 215 22.74 -17.67 -3.08
CA SER A 215 22.99 -19.11 -3.11
C SER A 215 22.96 -19.74 -1.71
N ALA A 216 22.32 -20.91 -1.59
CA ALA A 216 22.25 -21.65 -0.34
C ALA A 216 23.63 -22.10 0.17
N SER A 217 24.52 -22.51 -0.75
CA SER A 217 25.90 -22.90 -0.45
C SER A 217 26.90 -21.79 -0.81
N PRO A 218 27.97 -21.61 -0.03
CA PRO A 218 29.02 -20.66 -0.38
C PRO A 218 29.64 -21.08 -1.72
N PRO A 219 30.00 -20.13 -2.60
CA PRO A 219 30.66 -20.48 -3.85
C PRO A 219 31.97 -21.21 -3.50
N SER A 220 32.11 -22.47 -3.94
CA SER A 220 33.34 -23.24 -3.74
C SER A 220 34.54 -22.41 -4.22
N ALA A 221 35.50 -22.15 -3.33
CA ALA A 221 36.72 -21.41 -3.61
C ALA A 221 37.59 -22.17 -4.62
N SER A 222 37.27 -22.09 -5.91
CA SER A 222 38.00 -22.79 -6.97
C SER A 222 38.99 -21.91 -7.74
N LEU A 223 39.27 -20.68 -7.28
CA LEU A 223 40.34 -19.86 -7.84
C LEU A 223 41.13 -19.11 -6.75
N PRO A 224 42.47 -19.16 -6.76
CA PRO A 224 43.29 -18.28 -5.95
C PRO A 224 43.17 -16.84 -6.50
N THR A 225 42.58 -15.92 -5.74
CA THR A 225 42.57 -14.50 -6.06
C THR A 225 43.84 -13.81 -5.56
N PRO A 226 44.42 -12.85 -6.32
CA PRO A 226 45.56 -12.06 -5.87
C PRO A 226 45.19 -11.18 -4.65
N PRO A 227 46.18 -10.76 -3.83
CA PRO A 227 45.91 -9.96 -2.64
C PRO A 227 45.40 -8.56 -3.04
N SER A 228 44.09 -8.35 -2.94
CA SER A 228 43.49 -7.02 -2.95
C SER A 228 43.48 -6.47 -1.51
N HIS A 229 43.81 -5.18 -1.35
CA HIS A 229 44.02 -4.50 -0.05
C HIS A 229 42.75 -4.31 0.81
N LYS A 230 41.65 -4.96 0.45
CA LYS A 230 40.47 -5.16 1.29
C LYS A 230 39.91 -6.55 0.96
N PRO A 231 40.03 -7.55 1.85
CA PRO A 231 39.31 -8.80 1.66
C PRO A 231 37.84 -8.48 1.92
N ALA A 232 37.04 -8.26 0.87
CA ALA A 232 35.61 -8.49 1.00
C ALA A 232 35.49 -9.99 1.33
N SER A 233 35.09 -10.32 2.55
CA SER A 233 34.83 -11.72 2.89
C SER A 233 33.82 -12.25 1.86
N PRO A 234 34.08 -13.39 1.20
CA PRO A 234 33.11 -14.00 0.29
C PRO A 234 31.72 -14.20 0.94
N ASP A 235 31.67 -14.27 2.28
CA ASP A 235 30.46 -14.43 3.09
C ASP A 235 29.56 -13.17 3.18
N ALA A 236 30.11 -11.96 3.09
CA ALA A 236 29.33 -10.73 3.26
C ALA A 236 28.20 -10.58 2.21
N SER A 237 28.43 -11.16 1.03
CA SER A 237 27.49 -11.11 -0.10
C SER A 237 26.23 -11.96 0.12
N ARG A 238 26.26 -12.92 1.06
CA ARG A 238 25.14 -13.79 1.43
C ARG A 238 24.55 -13.49 2.80
N PHE A 239 25.00 -12.39 3.42
CA PHE A 239 24.67 -12.06 4.80
C PHE A 239 23.16 -12.14 5.11
N ALA A 240 22.30 -11.57 4.25
CA ALA A 240 20.86 -11.61 4.46
C ALA A 240 20.27 -13.05 4.47
N VAL A 241 20.79 -13.93 3.61
CA VAL A 241 20.39 -15.35 3.56
C VAL A 241 20.76 -16.07 4.85
N GLU A 242 21.97 -15.82 5.36
CA GLU A 242 22.50 -16.43 6.58
C GLU A 242 21.82 -15.88 7.83
N TYR A 243 21.59 -14.58 7.89
CA TYR A 243 20.93 -13.88 9.00
C TYR A 243 19.54 -14.46 9.27
N TYR A 244 18.72 -14.58 8.22
CA TYR A 244 17.37 -15.14 8.34
C TYR A 244 17.30 -16.67 8.25
N ARG A 245 18.45 -17.33 8.00
CA ARG A 245 18.54 -18.79 7.81
C ARG A 245 17.54 -19.30 6.77
N PHE A 246 17.51 -18.65 5.61
CA PHE A 246 16.55 -18.99 4.56
C PHE A 246 16.72 -20.42 4.07
N ALA A 247 15.59 -21.12 3.96
CA ALA A 247 15.52 -22.39 3.26
C ALA A 247 15.48 -22.18 1.74
N GLU A 248 15.62 -23.25 0.96
CA GLU A 248 15.56 -23.17 -0.52
C GLU A 248 14.27 -22.50 -1.03
N GLU A 249 13.14 -22.73 -0.36
CA GLU A 249 11.86 -22.09 -0.70
C GLU A 249 11.90 -20.57 -0.48
N ASP A 250 12.54 -20.10 0.59
CA ASP A 250 12.69 -18.67 0.85
C ASP A 250 13.64 -18.03 -0.15
N ILE A 251 14.74 -18.71 -0.51
CA ILE A 251 15.68 -18.25 -1.55
C ILE A 251 14.97 -18.12 -2.90
N ALA A 252 14.11 -19.07 -3.26
CA ALA A 252 13.29 -18.98 -4.47
C ALA A 252 12.37 -17.75 -4.45
N LYS A 253 11.75 -17.44 -3.30
CA LYS A 253 10.93 -16.23 -3.13
C LYS A 253 11.76 -14.94 -3.22
N VAL A 254 12.98 -14.93 -2.70
CA VAL A 254 13.91 -13.79 -2.87
C VAL A 254 14.26 -13.60 -4.35
N SER A 255 14.53 -14.70 -5.08
CA SER A 255 14.78 -14.67 -6.52
C SER A 255 13.59 -14.11 -7.32
N ASP A 256 12.36 -14.53 -6.98
CA ASP A 256 11.14 -14.00 -7.60
C ASP A 256 10.92 -12.52 -7.27
N ALA A 257 11.15 -12.10 -6.02
CA ALA A 257 11.02 -10.71 -5.60
C ALA A 257 12.04 -9.80 -6.33
N LEU A 258 13.31 -10.23 -6.42
CA LEU A 258 14.35 -9.55 -7.21
C LEU A 258 13.93 -9.42 -8.68
N SER A 259 13.44 -10.50 -9.27
CA SER A 259 12.99 -10.51 -10.66
C SER A 259 11.84 -9.52 -10.90
N LEU A 260 10.86 -9.48 -10.01
CA LEU A 260 9.72 -8.54 -10.09
C LEU A 260 10.15 -7.07 -9.92
N LEU A 261 11.10 -6.79 -9.01
CA LEU A 261 11.65 -5.44 -8.82
C LEU A 261 12.39 -4.97 -10.09
N LEU A 262 13.28 -5.80 -10.63
CA LEU A 262 14.02 -5.48 -11.86
C LEU A 262 13.09 -5.33 -13.07
N GLU A 263 12.06 -6.17 -13.16
CA GLU A 263 11.03 -6.05 -14.18
C GLU A 263 10.28 -4.72 -14.07
N TYR A 264 9.86 -4.34 -12.85
CA TYR A 264 9.23 -3.05 -12.57
C TYR A 264 10.13 -1.87 -12.95
N TYR A 265 11.42 -1.91 -12.58
CA TYR A 265 12.38 -0.86 -12.93
C TYR A 265 12.63 -0.77 -14.44
N SER A 266 12.66 -1.90 -15.16
CA SER A 266 12.90 -1.94 -16.60
C SER A 266 11.83 -1.24 -17.45
N VAL A 267 10.62 -1.07 -16.90
CA VAL A 267 9.50 -0.41 -17.57
C VAL A 267 9.27 1.04 -17.10
N GLN A 268 10.05 1.53 -16.14
CA GLN A 268 9.98 2.92 -15.69
C GLN A 268 10.65 3.85 -16.70
N ASP A 269 10.18 5.10 -16.75
CA ASP A 269 10.82 6.15 -17.53
C ASP A 269 12.09 6.63 -16.83
N THR A 270 13.25 6.13 -17.30
CA THR A 270 14.56 6.43 -16.74
C THR A 270 14.97 7.89 -16.90
N GLN A 271 14.31 8.67 -17.79
CA GLN A 271 14.60 10.10 -17.96
C GLN A 271 14.25 10.91 -16.71
N ASN A 272 13.21 10.49 -15.99
CA ASN A 272 12.71 11.17 -14.81
C ASN A 272 13.28 10.62 -13.49
N ALA A 273 14.06 9.54 -13.54
CA ALA A 273 14.60 8.87 -12.35
C ALA A 273 16.02 8.31 -12.60
N PRO A 274 17.05 9.18 -12.68
CA PRO A 274 18.42 8.75 -13.02
C PRO A 274 19.04 7.78 -11.99
N HIS A 275 18.57 7.80 -10.73
CA HIS A 275 18.99 6.88 -9.68
C HIS A 275 18.55 5.42 -9.92
N VAL A 276 17.59 5.19 -10.81
CA VAL A 276 17.11 3.85 -11.21
C VAL A 276 18.03 3.21 -12.25
N LEU A 277 18.83 4.00 -12.98
CA LEU A 277 19.67 3.52 -14.08
C LEU A 277 20.66 2.41 -13.68
N PRO A 278 21.33 2.46 -12.50
CA PRO A 278 22.17 1.34 -12.06
C PRO A 278 21.39 0.04 -11.88
N LEU A 279 20.12 0.12 -11.47
CA LEU A 279 19.26 -1.05 -11.24
C LEU A 279 18.82 -1.69 -12.55
N THR A 280 18.53 -0.90 -13.59
CA THR A 280 18.09 -1.41 -14.89
C THR A 280 19.18 -2.19 -15.64
N MET A 281 20.44 -2.01 -15.27
CA MET A 281 21.58 -2.71 -15.87
C MET A 281 21.88 -4.06 -15.20
N ILE A 282 21.20 -4.40 -14.11
CA ILE A 282 21.42 -5.64 -13.37
C ILE A 282 20.57 -6.75 -13.99
N SER A 283 21.22 -7.87 -14.36
CA SER A 283 20.50 -9.04 -14.86
C SER A 283 19.71 -9.71 -13.73
N PRO A 284 18.45 -10.14 -13.97
CA PRO A 284 17.68 -10.85 -12.97
C PRO A 284 18.31 -12.20 -12.62
N PRO A 285 18.06 -12.73 -11.42
CA PRO A 285 18.49 -14.07 -11.06
C PRO A 285 17.85 -15.12 -11.97
N THR A 286 18.43 -16.31 -11.98
CA THR A 286 17.86 -17.47 -12.66
C THR A 286 16.60 -17.89 -11.91
N SER A 287 15.43 -17.51 -12.43
CA SER A 287 14.12 -17.84 -11.87
C SER A 287 13.37 -18.83 -12.76
N SER A 288 12.33 -19.45 -12.20
CA SER A 288 11.40 -20.29 -12.95
C SER A 288 10.79 -19.50 -14.10
N PRO A 289 10.60 -20.10 -15.29
CA PRO A 289 10.02 -19.40 -16.43
C PRO A 289 8.62 -18.88 -16.10
N ARG A 290 8.48 -17.56 -15.99
CA ARG A 290 7.23 -16.85 -15.74
C ARG A 290 6.99 -15.82 -16.86
N PRO A 291 5.74 -15.65 -17.33
CA PRO A 291 5.40 -14.55 -18.23
C PRO A 291 5.70 -13.20 -17.58
N LYS A 292 6.26 -12.25 -18.32
CA LYS A 292 6.40 -10.85 -17.85
C LYS A 292 5.01 -10.30 -17.50
N LEU A 293 4.91 -9.62 -16.35
CA LEU A 293 3.69 -8.94 -15.89
C LEU A 293 3.71 -7.45 -16.19
N TYR A 294 4.90 -6.84 -16.32
CA TYR A 294 5.04 -5.41 -16.55
C TYR A 294 5.31 -5.11 -18.03
N GLU A 295 4.65 -4.07 -18.50
CA GLU A 295 4.84 -3.48 -19.83
C GLU A 295 5.26 -2.01 -19.66
N PRO A 296 5.99 -1.41 -20.63
CA PRO A 296 6.32 0.02 -20.60
C PRO A 296 5.07 0.87 -20.36
N PHE A 297 5.14 1.79 -19.39
CA PHE A 297 3.97 2.58 -18.97
C PHE A 297 3.38 3.46 -20.08
N SER A 298 4.19 3.80 -21.10
CA SER A 298 3.74 4.49 -22.31
C SER A 298 2.84 3.64 -23.23
N GLN A 299 2.88 2.32 -23.09
CA GLN A 299 2.12 1.37 -23.91
C GLN A 299 0.82 0.91 -23.22
N VAL A 300 0.68 1.18 -21.92
CA VAL A 300 -0.51 0.80 -21.15
C VAL A 300 -1.67 1.76 -21.47
N PRO A 301 -2.81 1.29 -22.00
CA PRO A 301 -3.94 2.15 -22.34
C PRO A 301 -4.43 2.94 -21.13
N GLN A 302 -4.40 4.27 -21.20
CA GLN A 302 -4.98 5.11 -20.17
C GLN A 302 -6.48 5.22 -20.42
N ALA A 303 -7.30 4.89 -19.42
CA ALA A 303 -8.71 5.24 -19.48
C ALA A 303 -8.81 6.78 -19.59
N PRO A 304 -9.68 7.34 -20.45
CA PRO A 304 -9.94 8.77 -20.42
C PRO A 304 -10.33 9.14 -18.99
N SER A 305 -9.76 10.23 -18.48
CA SER A 305 -10.07 10.77 -17.15
C SER A 305 -11.56 11.08 -17.07
N GLN A 306 -12.35 10.10 -16.61
CA GLN A 306 -13.75 10.30 -16.35
C GLN A 306 -13.84 11.16 -15.08
N LEU A 307 -14.08 12.46 -15.26
CA LEU A 307 -14.84 13.21 -14.27
C LEU A 307 -16.22 12.54 -14.20
N ALA A 308 -16.33 11.48 -13.40
CA ALA A 308 -17.60 10.82 -13.15
C ALA A 308 -18.40 11.71 -12.21
N SER A 309 -19.20 12.61 -12.78
CA SER A 309 -20.45 13.01 -12.16
C SER A 309 -21.29 11.76 -11.99
N VAL A 310 -21.56 11.37 -10.75
CA VAL A 310 -22.57 10.36 -10.44
C VAL A 310 -23.89 10.85 -11.04
N PRO A 311 -24.57 10.09 -11.91
CA PRO A 311 -25.93 10.43 -12.27
C PRO A 311 -26.77 10.27 -11.02
N ALA A 312 -27.39 11.36 -10.57
CA ALA A 312 -28.45 11.30 -9.58
C ALA A 312 -29.55 10.39 -10.12
N THR A 313 -29.59 9.15 -9.64
CA THR A 313 -30.73 8.26 -9.86
C THR A 313 -31.91 8.87 -9.11
N GLY A 314 -32.77 9.54 -9.87
CA GLY A 314 -34.05 10.04 -9.38
C GLY A 314 -34.86 8.89 -8.80
N THR A 315 -35.09 8.92 -7.49
CA THR A 315 -36.04 8.07 -6.80
C THR A 315 -37.45 8.45 -7.23
N SER A 316 -37.91 7.86 -8.33
CA SER A 316 -39.33 7.75 -8.65
C SER A 316 -39.94 6.73 -7.68
N ASN A 317 -40.69 7.23 -6.69
CA ASN A 317 -41.55 6.43 -5.84
C ASN A 317 -42.59 5.70 -6.70
N ARG A 318 -42.35 4.42 -6.99
CA ARG A 318 -43.38 3.45 -7.36
C ARG A 318 -43.21 2.19 -6.53
N THR A 319 -44.07 2.07 -5.52
CA THR A 319 -44.29 0.87 -4.72
C THR A 319 -44.76 -0.27 -5.63
N PRO A 320 -44.18 -1.49 -5.56
CA PRO A 320 -44.79 -2.66 -6.15
C PRO A 320 -45.84 -3.24 -5.19
N ILE A 321 -47.00 -3.55 -5.75
CA ILE A 321 -48.15 -4.19 -5.12
C ILE A 321 -47.78 -5.65 -4.80
N SER A 322 -47.79 -6.05 -3.52
CA SER A 322 -47.73 -7.45 -3.13
C SER A 322 -49.15 -7.98 -2.93
N SER A 323 -49.60 -8.85 -3.82
CA SER A 323 -50.80 -9.66 -3.67
C SER A 323 -50.45 -10.97 -2.99
N TYR A 324 -50.79 -11.15 -1.72
CA TYR A 324 -51.23 -12.42 -1.12
C TYR A 324 -51.83 -12.10 0.26
N GLY A 325 -53.11 -12.37 0.41
CA GLY A 325 -53.90 -12.05 1.61
C GLY A 325 -53.83 -13.11 2.70
N GLY A 326 -54.41 -12.78 3.86
CA GLY A 326 -54.76 -13.76 4.88
C GLY A 326 -54.85 -13.22 6.30
N SER A 327 -56.04 -12.78 6.68
CA SER A 327 -56.64 -12.96 8.02
C SER A 327 -56.12 -12.13 9.21
N THR A 328 -56.87 -11.07 9.53
CA THR A 328 -57.07 -10.58 10.92
C THR A 328 -58.28 -11.29 11.55
N PRO A 329 -58.35 -11.38 12.90
CA PRO A 329 -59.48 -10.74 13.60
C PRO A 329 -58.99 -9.96 14.85
N ALA A 330 -59.29 -8.65 14.94
CA ALA A 330 -60.44 -8.02 15.60
C ALA A 330 -60.07 -7.50 17.03
N LYS A 331 -60.05 -6.16 17.24
CA LYS A 331 -61.04 -5.35 18.03
C LYS A 331 -60.88 -5.53 19.57
N THR A 332 -60.79 -4.55 20.48
CA THR A 332 -61.09 -3.08 20.57
C THR A 332 -60.45 -2.53 21.91
N PRO A 333 -60.81 -1.38 22.55
CA PRO A 333 -59.94 -0.18 22.67
C PRO A 333 -59.76 0.42 24.10
N LEU A 334 -59.22 1.66 24.14
CA LEU A 334 -59.28 2.72 25.18
C LEU A 334 -58.33 2.64 26.40
N HIS A 335 -57.45 3.65 26.56
CA HIS A 335 -57.69 4.77 27.49
C HIS A 335 -56.64 5.90 27.38
N SER A 336 -57.13 7.11 27.59
CA SER A 336 -56.49 8.43 27.66
C SER A 336 -55.96 8.79 29.07
N ALA A 337 -55.23 9.92 29.14
CA ALA A 337 -54.73 10.66 30.33
C ALA A 337 -53.38 10.16 30.89
N GLU A 338 -52.40 10.95 31.34
CA GLU A 338 -52.33 12.36 31.77
C GLU A 338 -50.83 12.74 31.93
N GLN A 339 -50.48 14.02 31.76
CA GLN A 339 -49.23 14.61 32.31
C GLN A 339 -49.45 14.95 33.81
N PRO A 340 -48.37 15.20 34.59
CA PRO A 340 -48.14 16.59 34.98
C PRO A 340 -46.66 17.05 35.14
N GLU A 341 -46.57 18.37 35.31
CA GLU A 341 -45.44 19.31 35.40
C GLU A 341 -44.54 19.26 36.66
N LYS A 342 -43.30 19.79 36.45
CA LYS A 342 -42.46 20.74 37.23
C LYS A 342 -42.13 20.55 38.73
N ALA A 343 -40.83 20.68 39.03
CA ALA A 343 -40.21 21.68 39.95
C ALA A 343 -38.66 21.47 39.95
N VAL A 344 -37.81 22.40 39.50
CA VAL A 344 -37.27 23.62 40.15
C VAL A 344 -36.47 23.35 41.44
N ARG A 345 -35.11 23.41 41.37
CA ARG A 345 -34.23 24.30 42.18
C ARG A 345 -32.72 24.01 41.99
N GLU A 346 -32.01 25.01 41.47
CA GLU A 346 -30.64 25.37 41.86
C GLU A 346 -30.66 26.03 43.26
N PRO A 347 -29.56 26.11 44.05
CA PRO A 347 -28.55 27.15 43.81
C PRO A 347 -27.09 26.94 44.31
N THR A 348 -26.18 27.66 43.63
CA THR A 348 -25.02 28.45 44.12
C THR A 348 -23.76 27.84 44.75
N LYS A 349 -22.64 28.06 44.02
CA LYS A 349 -21.34 28.71 44.37
C LYS A 349 -20.57 28.27 45.64
N LYS A 350 -19.30 27.89 45.45
CA LYS A 350 -18.13 28.56 46.07
C LYS A 350 -16.81 28.25 45.34
N ALA A 351 -15.96 29.26 45.30
CA ALA A 351 -14.61 29.31 44.73
C ALA A 351 -13.54 29.02 45.80
N THR A 352 -12.36 28.53 45.37
CA THR A 352 -10.99 28.73 45.92
C THR A 352 -10.03 27.85 45.10
N SER A 353 -9.17 28.40 44.25
CA SER A 353 -7.81 28.95 44.48
C SER A 353 -6.68 27.93 44.26
N ARG A 354 -5.80 28.29 43.31
CA ARG A 354 -4.35 27.99 43.14
C ARG A 354 -3.67 27.08 44.17
N LEU A 355 -2.79 26.22 43.66
CA LEU A 355 -1.40 26.06 44.14
C LEU A 355 -0.52 25.47 43.01
N ASP A 356 0.56 26.19 42.71
CA ASP A 356 1.72 25.78 41.92
C ASP A 356 2.69 24.90 42.75
N LEU A 357 3.67 24.32 42.06
CA LEU A 357 4.93 23.65 42.49
C LEU A 357 4.77 22.14 42.77
N SER A 358 5.51 21.24 42.10
CA SER A 358 6.94 21.27 41.76
C SER A 358 7.24 20.52 40.46
#